data_AF-A0A4W4H198-F1
#
_entry.id   AF-A0A4W4H198-F1
#
_cell.length_a   1.000
_cell.length_b   1.000
_cell.length_c   1.000
_cell.angle_alpha   90.00
_cell.angle_beta   90.00
_cell.angle_gamma   90.00
#
_symmetry.space_group_name_H-M   'P 1'
#
loop_
_entity.id
_entity.type
_entity.pdbx_description
1 polymer ?
#
loop_
_entity_poly.entity_id
_entity_poly.type
_entity_poly.pdbx_seq_one_letter_code
_entity_poly.pdbx_strand_id
1 'polypeptide(L)'
;MIPAADEGMAMSAHEQRFRWFSSVEYEGQLYMTPLDFIESVTTSEPKKKKFWRSLIKEDLDKFLSDTPPVWKGSSRLFRNLHDRGIISYTEYLFLLCILTKPHAGFRIAFNMFDADGNEKVDKREFMVLEEIFRKKNEKKERRGDSESSSQLVRDAFKRQSLNLFLLRHSLHKNITDTTLLVHFFGKKGKTELNFEDFYRFMDNLQTEMLEIEFLAYSKGMVTISAEDFARILLRFTTVDHISSYLENVRRSMPDEKGITFEEFRTFFQFLNNLEDFTIALQMYNFASRSIGQDEFARAVYVATGLKLSRHLVDIVFRIFDVDLDDQLSYKEFTGIMRGRLHRGSWGYRGEEKFISFKACLKKELSGK
;
A
#
# COMPACT_ATOMS: atom_id res chain seq x y z
N MET A 1 41.28 9.64 -9.59
CA MET A 1 40.75 8.27 -9.82
C MET A 1 39.43 8.15 -9.07
N ILE A 2 38.33 8.18 -9.81
CA ILE A 2 36.98 7.94 -9.30
C ILE A 2 36.78 6.42 -9.47
N PRO A 3 36.46 5.64 -8.42
CA PRO A 3 36.17 4.23 -8.62
C PRO A 3 34.83 4.09 -9.34
N ALA A 4 34.83 3.19 -10.33
CA ALA A 4 33.76 2.94 -11.27
C ALA A 4 32.43 2.65 -10.56
N ALA A 5 31.36 3.26 -11.09
CA ALA A 5 30.00 2.88 -10.77
C ALA A 5 29.80 1.41 -11.20
N ASP A 6 29.57 0.56 -10.22
CA ASP A 6 29.13 -0.83 -10.41
C ASP A 6 27.82 -0.81 -11.22
N GLU A 7 27.82 -1.49 -12.36
CA GLU A 7 26.68 -1.67 -13.26
C GLU A 7 25.63 -2.57 -12.57
N GLY A 8 24.89 -1.99 -11.64
CA GLY A 8 23.88 -2.68 -10.83
C GLY A 8 22.60 -2.96 -11.61
N MET A 9 22.37 -4.23 -11.92
CA MET A 9 21.12 -4.92 -12.29
C MET A 9 19.83 -4.14 -11.93
N ALA A 10 18.92 -3.95 -12.88
CA ALA A 10 17.69 -3.18 -12.70
C ALA A 10 16.86 -3.67 -11.47
N MET A 11 16.95 -2.92 -10.38
CA MET A 11 16.20 -3.15 -9.15
C MET A 11 14.71 -2.87 -9.38
N SER A 12 13.85 -3.61 -8.69
CA SER A 12 12.42 -3.30 -8.75
C SER A 12 12.13 -1.95 -8.08
N ALA A 13 11.09 -1.26 -8.55
CA ALA A 13 10.57 -0.03 -7.93
C ALA A 13 10.42 -0.11 -6.40
N HIS A 14 9.90 -1.25 -5.91
CA HIS A 14 9.68 -1.49 -4.47
C HIS A 14 10.99 -1.68 -3.72
N GLU A 15 11.97 -2.35 -4.32
CA GLU A 15 13.30 -2.53 -3.72
C GLU A 15 14.05 -1.21 -3.66
N GLN A 16 13.99 -0.41 -4.72
CA GLN A 16 14.59 0.92 -4.74
C GLN A 16 13.97 1.81 -3.65
N ARG A 17 12.63 1.82 -3.55
CA ARG A 17 11.92 2.55 -2.51
C ARG A 17 12.25 2.04 -1.12
N PHE A 18 12.35 0.73 -0.94
CA PHE A 18 12.78 0.15 0.33
C PHE A 18 14.15 0.68 0.74
N ARG A 19 15.17 0.51 -0.11
CA ARG A 19 16.54 1.01 0.14
C ARG A 19 16.60 2.51 0.39
N TRP A 20 15.78 3.29 -0.32
CA TRP A 20 15.74 4.75 -0.22
C TRP A 20 15.24 5.21 1.16
N PHE A 21 14.28 4.49 1.75
CA PHE A 21 13.68 4.85 3.04
C PHE A 21 14.27 4.09 4.23
N SER A 22 14.94 2.95 4.02
CA SER A 22 15.60 2.18 5.08
C SER A 22 16.67 3.01 5.79
N SER A 23 16.63 3.01 7.12
CA SER A 23 17.58 3.75 7.96
C SER A 23 18.48 2.86 8.82
N VAL A 24 18.27 1.54 8.78
CA VAL A 24 18.92 0.57 9.67
C VAL A 24 19.65 -0.51 8.87
N GLU A 25 20.83 -0.89 9.35
CA GLU A 25 21.58 -2.04 8.84
C GLU A 25 21.94 -2.97 10.01
N TYR A 26 21.80 -4.29 9.82
CA TYR A 26 22.23 -5.29 10.78
C TYR A 26 22.84 -6.48 10.03
N GLU A 27 24.08 -6.87 10.37
CA GLU A 27 24.84 -7.95 9.72
C GLU A 27 24.91 -7.83 8.19
N GLY A 28 25.04 -6.61 7.65
CA GLY A 28 25.12 -6.35 6.21
C GLY A 28 23.76 -6.35 5.48
N GLN A 29 22.66 -6.56 6.20
CA GLN A 29 21.30 -6.52 5.67
C GLN A 29 20.60 -5.22 6.05
N LEU A 30 19.92 -4.59 5.09
CA LEU A 30 19.13 -3.38 5.31
C LEU A 30 17.73 -3.69 5.86
N TYR A 31 17.27 -2.87 6.80
CA TYR A 31 15.96 -2.92 7.43
C TYR A 31 15.31 -1.54 7.50
N MET A 32 13.99 -1.52 7.57
CA MET A 32 13.19 -0.35 7.87
C MET A 32 12.79 -0.32 9.35
N THR A 33 12.75 0.85 9.94
CA THR A 33 12.00 1.08 11.18
C THR A 33 10.50 1.20 10.89
N PRO A 34 9.60 1.04 11.88
CA PRO A 34 8.18 1.36 11.73
C PRO A 34 7.93 2.78 11.21
N LEU A 35 8.74 3.75 11.62
CA LEU A 35 8.70 5.11 11.08
C LEU A 35 9.11 5.16 9.60
N ASP A 36 10.19 4.47 9.20
CA ASP A 36 10.59 4.41 7.79
C ASP A 36 9.48 3.80 6.93
N PHE A 37 8.79 2.77 7.43
CA PHE A 37 7.63 2.22 6.75
C PHE A 37 6.52 3.26 6.57
N ILE A 38 6.12 3.96 7.64
CA ILE A 38 5.11 5.03 7.57
C ILE A 38 5.52 6.10 6.55
N GLU A 39 6.76 6.60 6.60
CA GLU A 39 7.25 7.60 5.66
C GLU A 39 7.26 7.06 4.22
N SER A 40 7.68 5.81 4.01
CA SER A 40 7.70 5.17 2.70
C SER A 40 6.30 4.99 2.08
N VAL A 41 5.23 5.01 2.88
CA VAL A 41 3.86 4.92 2.37
C VAL A 41 3.25 6.33 2.20
N THR A 42 3.59 7.25 3.11
CA THR A 42 2.91 8.54 3.24
C THR A 42 3.63 9.71 2.57
N THR A 43 4.91 9.63 2.24
CA THR A 43 5.66 10.72 1.58
C THR A 43 6.26 10.28 0.25
N SER A 44 6.48 11.19 -0.70
CA SER A 44 7.14 10.81 -1.97
C SER A 44 8.64 10.56 -1.76
N GLU A 45 9.26 11.41 -0.96
CA GLU A 45 10.68 11.40 -0.61
C GLU A 45 10.88 11.42 0.92
N PRO A 46 12.02 10.92 1.43
CA PRO A 46 12.36 11.00 2.84
C PRO A 46 12.64 12.45 3.23
N LYS A 47 12.15 12.85 4.40
CA LYS A 47 12.28 14.24 4.88
C LYS A 47 13.73 14.66 5.14
N LYS A 48 14.64 13.70 5.35
CA LYS A 48 16.06 13.90 5.62
C LYS A 48 16.86 12.81 4.91
N LYS A 49 18.05 13.13 4.41
CA LYS A 49 19.03 12.12 4.00
C LYS A 49 19.43 11.32 5.24
N LYS A 50 18.99 10.06 5.32
CA LYS A 50 19.33 9.17 6.43
C LYS A 50 20.61 8.43 6.07
N PHE A 51 21.59 8.45 6.97
CA PHE A 51 22.68 7.49 6.95
C PHE A 51 22.19 6.20 7.62
N TRP A 52 22.64 5.05 7.14
CA TRP A 52 22.31 3.78 7.77
C TRP A 52 22.97 3.69 9.14
N ARG A 53 22.16 3.53 10.17
CA ARG A 53 22.63 3.17 11.51
C ARG A 53 22.88 1.67 11.53
N SER A 54 24.15 1.29 11.67
CA SER A 54 24.51 -0.09 11.93
C SER A 54 24.11 -0.47 13.37
N LEU A 55 23.25 -1.47 13.51
CA LEU A 55 22.83 -2.00 14.81
C LEU A 55 23.79 -3.08 15.29
N ILE A 56 24.05 -3.08 16.59
CA ILE A 56 24.65 -4.21 17.28
C ILE A 56 23.54 -5.14 17.83
N LYS A 57 23.91 -6.37 18.18
CA LYS A 57 22.96 -7.38 18.67
C LYS A 57 22.16 -6.90 19.89
N GLU A 58 22.79 -6.16 20.80
CA GLU A 58 22.15 -5.61 22.01
C GLU A 58 21.04 -4.59 21.69
N ASP A 59 21.26 -3.75 20.68
CA ASP A 59 20.24 -2.80 20.20
C ASP A 59 19.04 -3.55 19.60
N LEU A 60 19.31 -4.59 18.81
CA LEU A 60 18.28 -5.43 18.21
C LEU A 60 17.48 -6.16 19.29
N ASP A 61 18.15 -6.82 20.23
CA ASP A 61 17.51 -7.54 21.34
C ASP A 61 16.62 -6.58 22.15
N LYS A 62 17.04 -5.32 22.34
CA LYS A 62 16.23 -4.28 22.98
C LYS A 62 14.97 -3.96 22.18
N PHE A 63 15.08 -3.74 20.87
CA PHE A 63 13.91 -3.48 20.02
C PHE A 63 12.89 -4.63 20.03
N LEU A 64 13.39 -5.86 19.90
CA LEU A 64 12.56 -7.07 19.99
C LEU A 64 11.97 -7.25 21.40
N SER A 65 12.68 -6.77 22.43
CA SER A 65 12.19 -6.84 23.81
C SER A 65 11.00 -5.93 24.08
N ASP A 66 10.98 -4.74 23.46
CA ASP A 66 9.96 -3.70 23.54
C ASP A 66 8.74 -3.99 22.64
N THR A 67 8.87 -4.96 21.74
CA THR A 67 7.80 -5.31 20.79
C THR A 67 6.57 -5.85 21.53
N PRO A 68 5.40 -5.18 21.41
CA PRO A 68 4.18 -5.67 22.07
C PRO A 68 3.71 -6.97 21.41
N PRO A 69 3.08 -7.88 22.15
CA PRO A 69 2.47 -9.08 21.58
C PRO A 69 1.21 -8.75 20.76
N VAL A 70 0.79 -9.67 19.89
CA VAL A 70 -0.34 -9.49 18.95
C VAL A 70 -1.67 -9.08 19.61
N TRP A 71 -1.96 -9.56 20.82
CA TRP A 71 -3.18 -9.20 21.56
C TRP A 71 -3.18 -7.75 22.08
N LYS A 72 -2.03 -7.08 22.08
CA LYS A 72 -1.90 -5.63 22.34
C LYS A 72 -1.87 -4.79 21.06
N GLY A 73 -2.14 -5.40 19.90
CA GLY A 73 -2.23 -4.70 18.63
C GLY A 73 -3.28 -3.59 18.69
N SER A 74 -2.95 -2.42 18.14
CA SER A 74 -3.83 -1.26 18.03
C SER A 74 -3.52 -0.50 16.74
N SER A 75 -4.40 0.42 16.33
CA SER A 75 -4.15 1.35 15.22
C SER A 75 -3.06 2.40 15.50
N ARG A 76 -2.25 2.20 16.56
CA ARG A 76 -1.11 3.04 16.95
C ARG A 76 0.19 2.23 17.08
N LEU A 77 0.20 0.97 16.63
CA LEU A 77 1.33 0.07 16.81
C LEU A 77 2.62 0.65 16.21
N PHE A 78 2.57 1.06 14.94
CA PHE A 78 3.75 1.56 14.23
C PHE A 78 4.17 2.93 14.75
N ARG A 79 3.21 3.81 15.09
CA ARG A 79 3.49 5.12 15.69
C ARG A 79 4.12 5.00 17.08
N ASN A 80 3.68 4.04 17.89
CA ASN A 80 4.21 3.84 19.25
C ASN A 80 5.62 3.23 19.25
N LEU A 81 5.89 2.32 18.30
CA LEU A 81 7.21 1.73 18.13
C LEU A 81 8.19 2.74 17.50
N HIS A 82 7.72 3.55 16.55
CA HIS A 82 8.48 4.61 15.91
C HIS A 82 9.81 4.10 15.29
N ASP A 83 10.95 4.39 15.91
CA ASP A 83 12.30 3.97 15.51
C ASP A 83 12.77 2.68 16.20
N ARG A 84 11.97 2.14 17.14
CA ARG A 84 12.29 0.95 17.94
C ARG A 84 11.71 -0.31 17.33
N GLY A 85 12.21 -0.66 16.15
CA GLY A 85 11.82 -1.88 15.47
C GLY A 85 12.58 -2.04 14.16
N ILE A 86 12.64 -3.27 13.67
CA ILE A 86 13.12 -3.58 12.33
C ILE A 86 12.05 -4.33 11.53
N ILE A 87 11.99 -4.02 10.24
CA ILE A 87 11.09 -4.59 9.23
C ILE A 87 11.98 -4.98 8.04
N SER A 88 11.94 -6.24 7.64
CA SER A 88 12.68 -6.74 6.49
C SER A 88 12.01 -6.35 5.17
N TYR A 89 12.70 -6.54 4.04
CA TYR A 89 12.13 -6.22 2.72
C TYR A 89 10.89 -7.10 2.39
N THR A 90 10.90 -8.35 2.81
CA THR A 90 9.79 -9.30 2.61
C THR A 90 8.57 -8.88 3.44
N GLU A 91 8.79 -8.46 4.68
CA GLU A 91 7.74 -7.89 5.54
C GLU A 91 7.22 -6.57 5.00
N TYR A 92 8.08 -5.70 4.47
CA TYR A 92 7.67 -4.48 3.80
C TYR A 92 6.68 -4.76 2.67
N LEU A 93 6.97 -5.72 1.80
CA LEU A 93 6.06 -6.12 0.72
C LEU A 93 4.75 -6.71 1.26
N PHE A 94 4.81 -7.51 2.32
CA PHE A 94 3.62 -8.05 2.99
C PHE A 94 2.73 -6.93 3.52
N LEU A 95 3.30 -5.96 4.24
CA LEU A 95 2.59 -4.80 4.78
C LEU A 95 1.98 -3.95 3.66
N LEU A 96 2.71 -3.69 2.56
CA LEU A 96 2.16 -2.99 1.40
C LEU A 96 0.94 -3.71 0.80
N CYS A 97 0.98 -5.04 0.75
CA CYS A 97 -0.15 -5.83 0.25
C CYS A 97 -1.36 -5.78 1.18
N ILE A 98 -1.15 -5.67 2.49
CA ILE A 98 -2.25 -5.45 3.43
C ILE A 98 -2.95 -4.12 3.16
N LEU A 99 -2.21 -3.04 2.89
CA LEU A 99 -2.78 -1.68 2.79
C LEU A 99 -3.86 -1.51 1.72
N THR A 100 -3.85 -2.33 0.67
CA THR A 100 -4.82 -2.27 -0.43
C THR A 100 -5.74 -3.48 -0.47
N LYS A 101 -5.65 -4.39 0.51
CA LYS A 101 -6.47 -5.60 0.52
C LYS A 101 -7.88 -5.29 1.02
N PRO A 102 -8.95 -5.70 0.31
CA PRO A 102 -10.30 -5.62 0.85
C PRO A 102 -10.49 -6.58 2.03
N HIS A 103 -11.40 -6.25 2.95
CA HIS A 103 -11.67 -7.05 4.16
C HIS A 103 -12.09 -8.49 3.81
N ALA A 104 -12.90 -8.67 2.76
CA ALA A 104 -13.27 -10.01 2.27
C ALA A 104 -12.05 -10.85 1.86
N GLY A 105 -10.97 -10.20 1.42
CA GLY A 105 -9.70 -10.82 1.07
C GLY A 105 -8.82 -11.20 2.26
N PHE A 106 -9.14 -10.79 3.49
CA PHE A 106 -8.31 -11.08 4.67
C PHE A 106 -8.31 -12.58 4.97
N ARG A 107 -9.50 -13.21 4.96
CA ARG A 107 -9.62 -14.67 5.13
C ARG A 107 -8.87 -15.42 4.05
N ILE A 108 -8.95 -14.94 2.80
CA ILE A 108 -8.22 -15.53 1.68
C ILE A 108 -6.70 -15.42 1.90
N ALA A 109 -6.20 -14.30 2.44
CA ALA A 109 -4.77 -14.17 2.80
C ALA A 109 -4.37 -15.18 3.87
N PHE A 110 -5.17 -15.27 4.93
CA PHE A 110 -4.91 -16.14 6.06
C PHE A 110 -4.81 -17.60 5.60
N ASN A 111 -5.79 -18.06 4.82
CA ASN A 111 -5.83 -19.42 4.28
C ASN A 111 -4.69 -19.72 3.28
N MET A 112 -4.01 -18.70 2.74
CA MET A 112 -2.82 -18.91 1.91
C MET A 112 -1.55 -19.10 2.75
N PHE A 113 -1.55 -18.66 4.01
CA PHE A 113 -0.48 -18.95 4.95
C PHE A 113 -0.72 -20.26 5.71
N ASP A 114 -1.95 -20.53 6.14
CA ASP A 114 -2.36 -21.77 6.81
C ASP A 114 -2.31 -22.95 5.81
N ALA A 115 -1.14 -23.58 5.72
CA ALA A 115 -0.83 -24.57 4.70
C ALA A 115 -1.42 -25.94 5.04
N ASP A 116 -1.55 -26.23 6.34
CA ASP A 116 -2.06 -27.49 6.85
C ASP A 116 -3.53 -27.43 7.29
N GLY A 117 -4.17 -26.26 7.19
CA GLY A 117 -5.61 -26.08 7.39
C GLY A 117 -6.01 -26.16 8.86
N ASN A 118 -5.10 -25.84 9.77
CA ASN A 118 -5.31 -25.96 11.21
C ASN A 118 -5.97 -24.70 11.83
N GLU A 119 -6.37 -23.74 10.99
CA GLU A 119 -6.94 -22.43 11.34
C GLU A 119 -6.00 -21.52 12.14
N LYS A 120 -4.70 -21.78 12.06
CA LYS A 120 -3.63 -20.99 12.64
C LYS A 120 -2.47 -20.89 11.66
N VAL A 121 -1.63 -19.89 11.86
CA VAL A 121 -0.40 -19.70 11.11
C VAL A 121 0.75 -19.82 12.09
N ASP A 122 1.68 -20.75 11.83
CA ASP A 122 2.93 -20.87 12.58
C ASP A 122 4.04 -19.96 11.98
N LYS A 123 5.12 -19.76 12.74
CA LYS A 123 6.25 -18.93 12.29
C LYS A 123 6.79 -19.43 10.95
N ARG A 124 6.92 -20.74 10.75
CA ARG A 124 7.53 -21.33 9.53
C ARG A 124 6.65 -21.10 8.31
N GLU A 125 5.34 -21.20 8.46
CA GLU A 125 4.37 -20.89 7.41
C GLU A 125 4.47 -19.43 6.97
N PHE A 126 4.58 -18.50 7.92
CA PHE A 126 4.79 -17.09 7.60
C PHE A 126 6.13 -16.85 6.89
N MET A 127 7.20 -17.53 7.31
CA MET A 127 8.54 -17.42 6.69
C MET A 127 8.59 -17.91 5.24
N VAL A 128 7.58 -18.63 4.73
CA VAL A 128 7.63 -19.12 3.35
C VAL A 128 7.71 -17.98 2.33
N LEU A 129 7.11 -16.82 2.63
CA LEU A 129 7.24 -15.65 1.75
C LEU A 129 8.70 -15.28 1.55
N GLU A 130 9.52 -15.29 2.59
CA GLU A 130 10.94 -14.97 2.47
C GLU A 130 11.67 -15.94 1.54
N GLU A 131 11.34 -17.22 1.63
CA GLU A 131 11.93 -18.25 0.80
C GLU A 131 11.54 -18.11 -0.68
N ILE A 132 10.28 -17.78 -0.95
CA ILE A 132 9.78 -17.54 -2.31
C ILE A 132 10.52 -16.37 -2.94
N PHE A 133 10.68 -15.26 -2.22
CA PHE A 133 11.39 -14.09 -2.72
C PHE A 133 12.89 -14.35 -2.89
N ARG A 134 13.52 -15.08 -1.96
CA ARG A 134 14.94 -15.47 -2.05
C ARG A 134 15.23 -16.30 -3.30
N LYS A 135 14.49 -17.40 -3.50
CA LYS A 135 14.68 -18.27 -4.67
C LYS A 135 14.42 -17.54 -6.00
N LYS A 136 13.55 -16.53 -6.01
CA LYS A 136 13.33 -15.71 -7.20
C LYS A 136 14.51 -14.79 -7.48
N ASN A 137 15.10 -14.15 -6.48
CA ASN A 137 16.32 -13.35 -6.66
C ASN A 137 17.47 -14.18 -7.21
N GLU A 138 17.70 -15.39 -6.67
CA GLU A 138 18.71 -16.32 -7.19
C GLU A 138 18.46 -16.73 -8.66
N LYS A 139 17.19 -16.85 -9.07
CA LYS A 139 16.82 -17.11 -10.47
C LYS A 139 16.94 -15.87 -11.36
N LYS A 140 16.69 -14.68 -10.83
CA LYS A 140 16.83 -13.39 -11.54
C LYS A 140 18.31 -13.11 -11.84
N GLU A 141 19.20 -13.38 -10.88
CA GLU A 141 20.65 -13.34 -11.08
C GLU A 141 21.10 -14.26 -12.23
N ARG A 142 20.39 -15.36 -12.46
CA ARG A 142 20.68 -16.32 -13.54
C ARG A 142 19.99 -16.02 -14.87
N ARG A 143 18.95 -15.17 -14.92
CA ARG A 143 18.09 -15.01 -16.12
C ARG A 143 17.81 -13.58 -16.58
N GLY A 144 18.21 -12.55 -15.84
CA GLY A 144 18.17 -11.15 -16.32
C GLY A 144 16.78 -10.54 -16.54
N ASP A 145 15.68 -11.17 -16.09
CA ASP A 145 14.32 -10.68 -16.32
C ASP A 145 13.85 -9.64 -15.28
N SER A 146 13.22 -8.56 -15.76
CA SER A 146 12.73 -7.42 -14.97
C SER A 146 11.20 -7.44 -14.84
N GLU A 147 10.68 -8.09 -13.82
CA GLU A 147 9.24 -8.12 -13.51
C GLU A 147 8.95 -7.41 -12.16
N SER A 148 7.83 -6.69 -12.05
CA SER A 148 7.50 -5.80 -10.92
C SER A 148 7.11 -6.54 -9.63
N SER A 149 7.83 -6.30 -8.53
CA SER A 149 7.70 -7.00 -7.24
C SER A 149 6.30 -7.01 -6.60
N SER A 150 5.46 -6.01 -6.84
CA SER A 150 4.10 -5.96 -6.27
C SER A 150 3.06 -6.76 -7.05
N GLN A 151 3.31 -7.04 -8.34
CA GLN A 151 2.50 -8.00 -9.10
C GLN A 151 2.80 -9.42 -8.63
N LEU A 152 4.02 -9.65 -8.12
CA LEU A 152 4.50 -10.97 -7.70
C LEU A 152 3.94 -11.44 -6.38
N VAL A 153 3.71 -10.55 -5.40
CA VAL A 153 3.00 -10.95 -4.18
C VAL A 153 1.58 -11.39 -4.56
N ARG A 154 0.89 -10.65 -5.42
CA ARG A 154 -0.44 -11.02 -5.92
C ARG A 154 -0.44 -12.37 -6.65
N ASP A 155 0.57 -12.63 -7.48
CA ASP A 155 0.69 -13.89 -8.21
C ASP A 155 1.15 -15.06 -7.32
N ALA A 156 1.99 -14.82 -6.30
CA ALA A 156 2.37 -15.81 -5.30
C ALA A 156 1.16 -16.24 -4.46
N PHE A 157 0.34 -15.28 -4.04
CA PHE A 157 -0.95 -15.53 -3.40
C PHE A 157 -1.90 -16.28 -4.37
N LYS A 158 -1.90 -15.99 -5.68
CA LYS A 158 -2.77 -16.69 -6.65
C LYS A 158 -2.35 -18.12 -7.04
N ARG A 159 -1.05 -18.45 -7.07
CA ARG A 159 -0.55 -19.63 -7.82
C ARG A 159 -0.09 -20.84 -7.01
N GLN A 160 -0.19 -20.89 -5.68
CA GLN A 160 0.70 -21.82 -4.97
C GLN A 160 0.12 -22.62 -3.80
N SER A 161 -0.97 -23.35 -4.05
CA SER A 161 -1.41 -24.44 -3.18
C SER A 161 -0.56 -25.73 -3.25
N LEU A 162 0.35 -25.87 -4.22
CA LEU A 162 1.05 -27.16 -4.48
C LEU A 162 2.57 -27.19 -4.26
N ASN A 163 3.24 -26.05 -4.02
CA ASN A 163 4.71 -26.03 -3.80
C ASN A 163 5.12 -25.65 -2.36
N LEU A 164 4.15 -25.35 -1.49
CA LEU A 164 4.38 -24.94 -0.11
C LEU A 164 4.99 -26.09 0.73
N PHE A 165 4.57 -27.32 0.45
CA PHE A 165 5.04 -28.53 1.15
C PHE A 165 6.54 -28.81 0.94
N LEU A 166 7.09 -28.54 -0.24
CA LEU A 166 8.51 -28.79 -0.57
C LEU A 166 9.47 -27.73 -0.01
N LEU A 167 8.96 -26.56 0.39
CA LEU A 167 9.78 -25.48 0.97
C LEU A 167 10.02 -25.65 2.48
N ARG A 168 9.24 -26.50 3.17
CA ARG A 168 9.39 -26.80 4.61
C ARG A 168 10.78 -27.36 4.97
N HIS A 169 11.49 -28.00 4.04
CA HIS A 169 12.76 -28.69 4.32
C HIS A 169 14.03 -27.82 4.27
N SER A 170 13.95 -26.52 3.95
CA SER A 170 15.13 -25.66 3.73
C SER A 170 15.31 -24.54 4.77
N LEU A 171 14.86 -24.71 6.01
CA LEU A 171 14.94 -23.71 7.09
C LEU A 171 16.22 -23.83 7.95
N HIS A 172 17.41 -23.89 7.34
CA HIS A 172 18.69 -24.06 8.05
C HIS A 172 19.65 -22.86 7.98
N LYS A 173 19.18 -21.64 7.66
CA LYS A 173 19.94 -20.40 7.92
C LYS A 173 19.28 -19.62 9.05
N ASN A 174 20.09 -19.09 9.97
CA ASN A 174 19.65 -18.21 11.06
C ASN A 174 19.01 -16.95 10.44
N ILE A 175 17.69 -16.91 10.40
CA ILE A 175 16.96 -15.71 9.99
C ILE A 175 16.85 -14.81 11.23
N THR A 176 17.23 -13.55 11.05
CA THR A 176 17.15 -12.53 12.10
C THR A 176 15.69 -12.30 12.49
N ASP A 177 15.40 -12.34 13.79
CA ASP A 177 14.07 -12.03 14.29
C ASP A 177 13.77 -10.54 14.10
N THR A 178 12.57 -10.26 13.60
CA THR A 178 12.08 -8.91 13.29
C THR A 178 10.94 -8.52 14.23
N THR A 179 10.53 -7.26 14.15
CA THR A 179 9.40 -6.74 14.93
C THR A 179 8.12 -7.52 14.66
N LEU A 180 7.81 -7.82 13.39
CA LEU A 180 6.56 -8.46 13.01
C LEU A 180 6.56 -9.95 13.42
N LEU A 181 7.69 -10.64 13.29
CA LEU A 181 7.84 -12.02 13.76
C LEU A 181 7.65 -12.13 15.27
N VAL A 182 8.25 -11.21 16.05
CA VAL A 182 8.09 -11.20 17.50
C VAL A 182 6.68 -10.77 17.91
N HIS A 183 6.05 -9.84 17.18
CA HIS A 183 4.68 -9.41 17.42
C HIS A 183 3.69 -10.58 17.28
N PHE A 184 3.81 -11.37 16.21
CA PHE A 184 2.91 -12.50 15.92
C PHE A 184 3.25 -13.78 16.68
N PHE A 185 4.53 -14.18 16.72
CA PHE A 185 4.95 -15.51 17.19
C PHE A 185 5.68 -15.49 18.53
N GLY A 186 5.83 -14.29 19.12
CA GLY A 186 6.52 -14.05 20.37
C GLY A 186 8.04 -14.23 20.26
N LYS A 187 8.77 -13.85 21.31
CA LYS A 187 10.25 -13.91 21.37
C LYS A 187 10.84 -15.31 21.17
N LYS A 188 10.06 -16.35 21.43
CA LYS A 188 10.47 -17.76 21.26
C LYS A 188 10.00 -18.35 19.92
N GLY A 189 9.17 -17.63 19.14
CA GLY A 189 8.62 -18.12 17.88
C GLY A 189 7.69 -19.33 18.03
N LYS A 190 7.06 -19.50 19.20
CA LYS A 190 6.23 -20.67 19.53
C LYS A 190 4.73 -20.38 19.59
N THR A 191 4.34 -19.10 19.63
CA THR A 191 2.92 -18.77 19.57
C THR A 191 2.45 -18.91 18.13
N GLU A 192 1.20 -19.30 17.96
CA GLU A 192 0.55 -19.46 16.66
C GLU A 192 -0.44 -18.29 16.48
N LEU A 193 -0.62 -17.84 15.24
CA LEU A 193 -1.47 -16.71 14.92
C LEU A 193 -2.82 -17.20 14.40
N ASN A 194 -3.91 -16.90 15.12
CA ASN A 194 -5.26 -17.21 14.66
C ASN A 194 -5.79 -16.16 13.67
N PHE A 195 -6.91 -16.47 13.02
CA PHE A 195 -7.52 -15.55 12.06
C PHE A 195 -7.97 -14.22 12.66
N GLU A 196 -8.52 -14.21 13.88
CA GLU A 196 -9.05 -12.98 14.50
C GLU A 196 -7.92 -11.99 14.80
N ASP A 197 -6.80 -12.47 15.33
CA ASP A 197 -5.61 -11.67 15.58
C ASP A 197 -4.99 -11.16 14.28
N PHE A 198 -4.96 -12.00 13.23
CA PHE A 198 -4.50 -11.60 11.89
C PHE A 198 -5.42 -10.55 11.26
N TYR A 199 -6.74 -10.73 11.34
CA TYR A 199 -7.74 -9.79 10.87
C TYR A 199 -7.59 -8.44 11.58
N ARG A 200 -7.52 -8.45 12.92
CA ARG A 200 -7.37 -7.25 13.74
C ARG A 200 -6.07 -6.53 13.42
N PHE A 201 -4.97 -7.25 13.18
CA PHE A 201 -3.71 -6.64 12.75
C PHE A 201 -3.87 -5.92 11.40
N MET A 202 -4.47 -6.56 10.41
CA MET A 202 -4.66 -5.96 9.08
C MET A 202 -5.58 -4.73 9.13
N ASP A 203 -6.71 -4.80 9.84
CA ASP A 203 -7.62 -3.67 10.01
C ASP A 203 -6.97 -2.51 10.78
N ASN A 204 -6.22 -2.81 11.84
CA ASN A 204 -5.47 -1.80 12.59
C ASN A 204 -4.39 -1.12 11.74
N LEU A 205 -3.66 -1.88 10.91
CA LEU A 205 -2.63 -1.32 10.03
C LEU A 205 -3.25 -0.38 8.98
N GLN A 206 -4.33 -0.79 8.33
CA GLN A 206 -5.05 0.05 7.38
C GLN A 206 -5.58 1.32 8.07
N THR A 207 -6.18 1.16 9.25
CA THR A 207 -6.70 2.27 10.05
C THR A 207 -5.57 3.23 10.46
N GLU A 208 -4.43 2.71 10.89
CA GLU A 208 -3.28 3.51 11.32
C GLU A 208 -2.73 4.36 10.16
N MET A 209 -2.59 3.78 8.96
CA MET A 209 -2.13 4.54 7.80
C MET A 209 -3.13 5.62 7.39
N LEU A 210 -4.43 5.32 7.40
CA LEU A 210 -5.47 6.29 7.09
C LEU A 210 -5.52 7.41 8.12
N GLU A 211 -5.34 7.11 9.40
CA GLU A 211 -5.32 8.12 10.46
C GLU A 211 -4.12 9.06 10.33
N ILE A 212 -2.94 8.54 9.98
CA ILE A 212 -1.75 9.36 9.72
C ILE A 212 -1.97 10.30 8.53
N GLU A 213 -2.55 9.80 7.44
CA GLU A 213 -2.90 10.63 6.29
C GLU A 213 -3.93 11.70 6.69
N PHE A 214 -4.99 11.34 7.38
CA PHE A 214 -6.03 12.28 7.83
C PHE A 214 -5.46 13.39 8.73
N LEU A 215 -4.67 13.02 9.75
CA LEU A 215 -4.07 13.98 10.69
C LEU A 215 -3.06 14.92 10.02
N ALA A 216 -2.38 14.47 8.96
CA ALA A 216 -1.46 15.33 8.21
C ALA A 216 -2.18 16.51 7.54
N TYR A 217 -3.45 16.34 7.16
CA TYR A 217 -4.26 17.39 6.53
C TYR A 217 -5.21 18.10 7.48
N SER A 218 -5.68 17.45 8.55
CA SER A 218 -6.59 18.07 9.51
C SER A 218 -5.93 19.19 10.32
N LYS A 219 -4.59 19.24 10.37
CA LYS A 219 -3.81 20.25 11.10
C LYS A 219 -4.24 20.41 12.57
N GLY A 220 -4.67 19.32 13.19
CA GLY A 220 -5.15 19.28 14.58
C GLY A 220 -6.67 19.44 14.74
N MET A 221 -7.40 19.64 13.65
CA MET A 221 -8.87 19.67 13.65
C MET A 221 -9.45 18.25 13.62
N VAL A 222 -10.72 18.13 14.02
CA VAL A 222 -11.49 16.87 14.00
C VAL A 222 -11.98 16.48 12.61
N THR A 223 -11.97 17.43 11.67
CA THR A 223 -12.41 17.27 10.28
C THR A 223 -11.33 17.76 9.32
N ILE A 224 -11.31 17.21 8.10
CA ILE A 224 -10.56 17.75 6.96
C ILE A 224 -11.50 18.50 6.02
N SER A 225 -10.97 19.44 5.23
CA SER A 225 -11.74 20.08 4.16
C SER A 225 -11.92 19.14 2.96
N ALA A 226 -12.93 19.39 2.12
CA ALA A 226 -13.16 18.70 0.86
C ALA A 226 -12.02 18.98 -0.12
N GLU A 227 -11.40 20.15 -0.06
CA GLU A 227 -10.20 20.45 -0.85
C GLU A 227 -9.05 19.50 -0.44
N ASP A 228 -8.80 19.36 0.87
CA ASP A 228 -7.76 18.45 1.37
C ASP A 228 -8.11 16.99 1.04
N PHE A 229 -9.38 16.61 1.18
CA PHE A 229 -9.84 15.28 0.78
C PHE A 229 -9.62 15.01 -0.70
N ALA A 230 -10.03 15.91 -1.59
CA ALA A 230 -9.80 15.81 -3.03
C ALA A 230 -8.30 15.71 -3.35
N ARG A 231 -7.45 16.49 -2.66
CA ARG A 231 -5.99 16.43 -2.80
C ARG A 231 -5.44 15.05 -2.41
N ILE A 232 -5.94 14.44 -1.33
CA ILE A 232 -5.55 13.08 -0.93
C ILE A 232 -6.06 12.06 -1.96
N LEU A 233 -7.28 12.21 -2.48
CA LEU A 233 -7.85 11.33 -3.52
C LEU A 233 -7.01 11.34 -4.79
N LEU A 234 -6.63 12.52 -5.26
CA LEU A 234 -5.98 12.74 -6.56
C LEU A 234 -4.46 12.50 -6.54
N ARG A 235 -3.83 12.43 -5.37
CA ARG A 235 -2.36 12.29 -5.23
C ARG A 235 -1.74 11.15 -6.02
N PHE A 236 -2.42 10.01 -6.13
CA PHE A 236 -1.92 8.82 -6.86
C PHE A 236 -2.67 8.56 -8.16
N THR A 237 -3.29 9.59 -8.73
CA THR A 237 -4.04 9.50 -9.99
C THR A 237 -3.21 10.04 -11.15
N THR A 238 -3.53 9.60 -12.36
CA THR A 238 -2.83 10.01 -13.60
C THR A 238 -3.43 11.27 -14.22
N VAL A 239 -4.16 12.06 -13.44
CA VAL A 239 -4.95 13.17 -13.96
C VAL A 239 -4.05 14.36 -14.22
N ASP A 240 -3.97 14.76 -15.49
CA ASP A 240 -3.39 16.03 -15.88
C ASP A 240 -4.32 17.16 -15.37
N HIS A 241 -3.75 18.18 -14.73
CA HIS A 241 -4.48 19.32 -14.13
C HIS A 241 -5.24 19.05 -12.82
N ILE A 242 -4.59 18.46 -11.80
CA ILE A 242 -5.13 18.38 -10.42
C ILE A 242 -5.66 19.75 -9.92
N SER A 243 -5.03 20.85 -10.33
CA SER A 243 -5.43 22.21 -9.94
C SER A 243 -6.85 22.59 -10.36
N SER A 244 -7.37 22.11 -11.50
CA SER A 244 -8.73 22.45 -11.93
C SER A 244 -9.78 21.78 -11.04
N TYR A 245 -9.57 20.51 -10.69
CA TYR A 245 -10.41 19.78 -9.74
C TYR A 245 -10.44 20.46 -8.37
N LEU A 246 -9.28 20.88 -7.85
CA LEU A 246 -9.19 21.58 -6.57
C LEU A 246 -9.88 22.95 -6.61
N GLU A 247 -9.74 23.68 -7.71
CA GLU A 247 -10.41 24.98 -7.89
C GLU A 247 -11.93 24.84 -7.99
N ASN A 248 -12.41 23.81 -8.69
CA ASN A 248 -13.84 23.50 -8.80
C ASN A 248 -14.45 23.20 -7.42
N VAL A 249 -13.79 22.38 -6.61
CA VAL A 249 -14.23 22.08 -5.23
C VAL A 249 -14.28 23.35 -4.38
N ARG A 250 -13.22 24.17 -4.45
CA ARG A 250 -13.12 25.42 -3.68
C ARG A 250 -14.22 26.43 -4.04
N ARG A 251 -14.62 26.51 -5.32
CA ARG A 251 -15.70 27.40 -5.77
C ARG A 251 -17.09 26.86 -5.45
N SER A 252 -17.25 25.53 -5.48
CA SER A 252 -18.55 24.87 -5.32
C SER A 252 -18.98 24.73 -3.86
N MET A 253 -18.05 24.86 -2.90
CA MET A 253 -18.32 24.59 -1.47
C MET A 253 -17.77 25.66 -0.53
N PRO A 254 -18.35 26.88 -0.48
CA PRO A 254 -17.92 27.93 0.45
C PRO A 254 -18.32 27.65 1.92
N ASP A 255 -19.43 26.94 2.18
CA ASP A 255 -19.93 26.61 3.53
C ASP A 255 -19.77 25.11 3.86
N GLU A 256 -18.53 24.61 3.81
CA GLU A 256 -18.26 23.19 3.98
C GLU A 256 -18.26 22.75 5.46
N LYS A 257 -18.96 21.65 5.76
CA LYS A 257 -19.02 21.05 7.12
C LYS A 257 -17.76 20.24 7.48
N GLY A 258 -16.85 20.04 6.53
CA GLY A 258 -15.70 19.17 6.66
C GLY A 258 -16.07 17.68 6.68
N ILE A 259 -15.06 16.82 6.52
CA ILE A 259 -15.21 15.37 6.49
C ILE A 259 -14.59 14.78 7.77
N THR A 260 -15.35 13.92 8.44
CA THR A 260 -14.90 13.23 9.65
C THR A 260 -13.96 12.07 9.33
N PHE A 261 -13.19 11.61 10.32
CA PHE A 261 -12.33 10.43 10.11
C PHE A 261 -13.11 9.16 9.78
N GLU A 262 -14.33 8.99 10.32
CA GLU A 262 -15.17 7.82 10.01
C GLU A 262 -15.64 7.81 8.57
N GLU A 263 -16.08 8.96 8.04
CA GLU A 263 -16.44 9.12 6.62
C GLU A 263 -15.22 8.88 5.74
N PHE A 264 -14.08 9.48 6.09
CA PHE A 264 -12.81 9.28 5.41
C PHE A 264 -12.44 7.79 5.36
N ARG A 265 -12.44 7.08 6.50
CA ARG A 265 -12.13 5.64 6.57
C ARG A 265 -13.08 4.82 5.72
N THR A 266 -14.38 5.06 5.83
CA THR A 266 -15.42 4.32 5.10
C THR A 266 -15.23 4.46 3.59
N PHE A 267 -14.89 5.66 3.11
CA PHE A 267 -14.65 5.88 1.68
C PHE A 267 -13.43 5.11 1.17
N PHE A 268 -12.34 5.08 1.92
CA PHE A 268 -11.14 4.35 1.50
C PHE A 268 -11.32 2.83 1.59
N GLN A 269 -12.11 2.34 2.54
CA GLN A 269 -12.54 0.94 2.56
C GLN A 269 -13.36 0.59 1.32
N PHE A 270 -14.25 1.49 0.87
CA PHE A 270 -14.94 1.35 -0.40
C PHE A 270 -13.96 1.28 -1.57
N LEU A 271 -12.96 2.17 -1.63
CA LEU A 271 -11.97 2.16 -2.72
C LEU A 271 -11.16 0.86 -2.79
N ASN A 272 -10.89 0.20 -1.67
CA ASN A 272 -10.25 -1.13 -1.67
C ASN A 272 -11.12 -2.23 -2.34
N ASN A 273 -12.43 -1.99 -2.50
CA ASN A 273 -13.39 -2.86 -3.17
C ASN A 273 -13.85 -2.27 -4.52
N LEU A 274 -13.06 -1.40 -5.15
CA LEU A 274 -13.43 -0.75 -6.42
C LEU A 274 -13.67 -1.76 -7.55
N GLU A 275 -13.00 -2.92 -7.53
CA GLU A 275 -13.22 -3.96 -8.55
C GLU A 275 -14.65 -4.52 -8.50
N ASP A 276 -15.15 -4.84 -7.30
CA ASP A 276 -16.53 -5.33 -7.11
C ASP A 276 -17.56 -4.25 -7.46
N PHE A 277 -17.29 -3.00 -7.07
CA PHE A 277 -18.10 -1.85 -7.48
C PHE A 277 -18.09 -1.65 -9.01
N THR A 278 -16.93 -1.84 -9.65
CA THR A 278 -16.80 -1.73 -11.11
C THR A 278 -17.69 -2.75 -11.82
N ILE A 279 -17.74 -3.99 -11.32
CA ILE A 279 -18.60 -5.03 -11.88
C ILE A 279 -20.07 -4.61 -11.77
N ALA A 280 -20.50 -4.07 -10.63
CA ALA A 280 -21.85 -3.53 -10.47
C ALA A 280 -22.11 -2.35 -11.44
N LEU A 281 -21.13 -1.47 -11.64
CA LEU A 281 -21.22 -0.33 -12.55
C LEU A 281 -21.26 -0.72 -14.03
N GLN A 282 -20.62 -1.82 -14.40
CA GLN A 282 -20.58 -2.29 -15.78
C GLN A 282 -21.98 -2.54 -16.34
N MET A 283 -22.94 -3.00 -15.51
CA MET A 283 -24.33 -3.16 -15.93
C MET A 283 -24.99 -1.83 -16.36
N TYR A 284 -24.70 -0.73 -15.67
CA TYR A 284 -25.19 0.61 -16.04
C TYR A 284 -24.47 1.17 -17.26
N ASN A 285 -23.17 0.89 -17.38
CA ASN A 285 -22.36 1.30 -18.53
C ASN A 285 -22.80 0.58 -19.83
N PHE A 286 -23.24 -0.69 -19.76
CA PHE A 286 -23.82 -1.39 -20.92
C PHE A 286 -25.10 -0.72 -21.44
N ALA A 287 -25.83 -0.02 -20.56
CA ALA A 287 -26.99 0.77 -20.93
C ALA A 287 -26.63 2.22 -21.36
N SER A 288 -25.34 2.58 -21.38
CA SER A 288 -24.84 3.95 -21.60
C SER A 288 -25.50 5.00 -20.70
N ARG A 289 -25.83 4.62 -19.46
CA ARG A 289 -26.42 5.52 -18.47
C ARG A 289 -25.35 6.00 -17.48
N SER A 290 -25.27 7.30 -17.27
CA SER A 290 -24.57 7.87 -16.13
C SER A 290 -25.40 7.63 -14.84
N ILE A 291 -24.73 7.75 -13.69
CA ILE A 291 -25.25 7.28 -12.40
C ILE A 291 -25.40 8.48 -11.47
N GLY A 292 -26.62 8.74 -11.02
CA GLY A 292 -26.91 9.77 -10.02
C GLY A 292 -26.46 9.38 -8.61
N GLN A 293 -26.52 10.33 -7.68
CA GLN A 293 -26.04 10.15 -6.31
C GLN A 293 -26.70 8.98 -5.57
N ASP A 294 -28.02 8.80 -5.73
CA ASP A 294 -28.77 7.73 -5.06
C ASP A 294 -28.43 6.35 -5.59
N GLU A 295 -28.28 6.21 -6.91
CA GLU A 295 -27.82 4.96 -7.54
C GLU A 295 -26.38 4.66 -7.16
N PHE A 296 -25.50 5.67 -7.09
CA PHE A 296 -24.12 5.51 -6.66
C PHE A 296 -24.05 4.99 -5.21
N ALA A 297 -24.73 5.64 -4.27
CA ALA A 297 -24.77 5.22 -2.88
C ALA A 297 -25.29 3.79 -2.72
N ARG A 298 -26.31 3.42 -3.51
CA ARG A 298 -26.87 2.07 -3.54
C ARG A 298 -25.88 1.05 -4.11
N ALA A 299 -25.20 1.38 -5.21
CA ALA A 299 -24.20 0.51 -5.81
C ALA A 299 -23.03 0.25 -4.87
N VAL A 300 -22.57 1.27 -4.13
CA VAL A 300 -21.54 1.09 -3.08
C VAL A 300 -22.04 0.15 -1.98
N TYR A 301 -23.27 0.34 -1.50
CA TYR A 301 -23.85 -0.52 -0.46
C TYR A 301 -24.00 -1.97 -0.91
N VAL A 302 -24.44 -2.21 -2.15
CA VAL A 302 -24.59 -3.57 -2.70
C VAL A 302 -23.24 -4.25 -2.91
N ALA A 303 -22.24 -3.51 -3.41
CA ALA A 303 -20.92 -4.08 -3.68
C ALA A 303 -20.10 -4.35 -2.41
N THR A 304 -20.24 -3.52 -1.38
CA THR A 304 -19.32 -3.52 -0.23
C THR A 304 -19.99 -3.73 1.13
N GLY A 305 -21.32 -3.57 1.21
CA GLY A 305 -22.05 -3.51 2.48
C GLY A 305 -21.87 -2.19 3.25
N LEU A 306 -21.05 -1.25 2.76
CA LEU A 306 -20.78 0.03 3.41
C LEU A 306 -21.84 1.07 3.05
N LYS A 307 -22.23 1.88 4.04
CA LYS A 307 -23.16 3.00 3.84
C LYS A 307 -22.39 4.31 3.84
N LEU A 308 -22.31 4.96 2.69
CA LEU A 308 -21.74 6.30 2.60
C LEU A 308 -22.76 7.34 3.09
N SER A 309 -22.29 8.38 3.80
CA SER A 309 -23.14 9.50 4.18
C SER A 309 -23.54 10.30 2.94
N ARG A 310 -24.73 10.91 2.94
CA ARG A 310 -25.16 11.79 1.84
C ARG A 310 -24.18 12.94 1.60
N HIS A 311 -23.62 13.47 2.70
CA HIS A 311 -22.58 14.50 2.68
C HIS A 311 -21.35 14.05 1.88
N LEU A 312 -20.87 12.84 2.12
CA LEU A 312 -19.70 12.31 1.44
C LEU A 312 -19.97 12.00 -0.04
N VAL A 313 -21.17 11.52 -0.38
CA VAL A 313 -21.57 11.29 -1.78
C VAL A 313 -21.62 12.61 -2.55
N ASP A 314 -22.24 13.64 -1.98
CA ASP A 314 -22.30 14.99 -2.57
C ASP A 314 -20.90 15.58 -2.82
N ILE A 315 -19.97 15.41 -1.87
CA ILE A 315 -18.57 15.82 -2.05
C ILE A 315 -17.90 15.06 -3.19
N VAL A 316 -18.09 13.73 -3.27
CA VAL A 316 -17.50 12.91 -4.33
C VAL A 316 -18.01 13.35 -5.70
N PHE A 317 -19.31 13.61 -5.84
CA PHE A 317 -19.89 14.11 -7.09
C PHE A 317 -19.28 15.46 -7.45
N ARG A 318 -19.21 16.42 -6.52
CA ARG A 318 -18.57 17.73 -6.79
C ARG A 318 -17.09 17.66 -7.15
N ILE A 319 -16.39 16.60 -6.75
CA ILE A 319 -15.00 16.37 -7.14
C ILE A 319 -14.92 15.82 -8.56
N PHE A 320 -15.73 14.81 -8.92
CA PHE A 320 -15.54 14.04 -10.15
C PHE A 320 -16.51 14.39 -11.29
N ASP A 321 -17.61 15.07 -11.00
CA ASP A 321 -18.57 15.60 -11.98
C ASP A 321 -17.96 16.84 -12.65
N VAL A 322 -17.39 16.65 -13.85
CA VAL A 322 -16.69 17.69 -14.60
C VAL A 322 -17.65 18.45 -15.51
N ASP A 323 -18.68 17.78 -16.03
CA ASP A 323 -19.69 18.35 -16.91
C ASP A 323 -20.90 18.97 -16.17
N LEU A 324 -20.93 18.83 -14.84
CA LEU A 324 -21.93 19.38 -13.93
C LEU A 324 -23.33 18.85 -14.23
N ASP A 325 -23.43 17.56 -14.59
CA ASP A 325 -24.68 16.89 -14.94
C ASP A 325 -25.34 16.17 -13.74
N ASP A 326 -24.74 16.27 -12.54
CA ASP A 326 -25.09 15.58 -11.28
C ASP A 326 -25.08 14.05 -11.41
N GLN A 327 -24.31 13.54 -12.36
CA GLN A 327 -24.10 12.13 -12.60
C GLN A 327 -22.60 11.82 -12.70
N LEU A 328 -22.25 10.55 -12.45
CA LEU A 328 -20.88 10.07 -12.60
C LEU A 328 -20.81 9.04 -13.72
N SER A 329 -20.01 9.33 -14.73
CA SER A 329 -19.63 8.38 -15.76
C SER A 329 -18.51 7.45 -15.26
N TYR A 330 -18.38 6.31 -15.93
CA TYR A 330 -17.29 5.36 -15.67
C TYR A 330 -15.90 5.99 -15.83
N LYS A 331 -15.75 6.92 -16.79
CA LYS A 331 -14.45 7.56 -17.09
C LYS A 331 -14.05 8.57 -16.02
N GLU A 332 -15.00 9.32 -15.49
CA GLU A 332 -14.77 10.32 -14.43
C GLU A 332 -14.35 9.68 -13.11
N PHE A 333 -15.05 8.64 -12.65
CA PHE A 333 -14.75 8.07 -11.34
C PHE A 333 -13.84 6.84 -11.43
N THR A 334 -14.32 5.77 -12.08
CA THR A 334 -13.66 4.45 -12.03
C THR A 334 -12.32 4.46 -12.77
N GLY A 335 -12.24 5.17 -13.90
CA GLY A 335 -11.00 5.36 -14.66
C GLY A 335 -9.90 6.02 -13.82
N ILE A 336 -10.26 7.08 -13.09
CA ILE A 336 -9.32 7.83 -12.25
C ILE A 336 -8.92 7.02 -11.00
N MET A 337 -9.90 6.41 -10.31
CA MET A 337 -9.65 5.70 -9.06
C MET A 337 -8.90 4.37 -9.25
N ARG A 338 -8.95 3.73 -10.42
CA ARG A 338 -8.18 2.50 -10.70
C ARG A 338 -6.67 2.71 -10.63
N GLY A 339 -6.19 3.88 -11.05
CA GLY A 339 -4.77 4.26 -10.91
C GLY A 339 -4.34 4.36 -9.45
N ARG A 340 -5.27 4.76 -8.58
CA ARG A 340 -5.04 4.96 -7.14
C ARG A 340 -4.87 3.67 -6.35
N LEU A 341 -5.64 2.63 -6.69
CA LEU A 341 -5.52 1.30 -6.05
C LEU A 341 -4.12 0.70 -6.16
N HIS A 342 -3.37 1.13 -7.18
CA HIS A 342 -1.99 0.74 -7.38
C HIS A 342 -1.02 1.53 -6.49
N ARG A 343 -1.50 2.49 -5.66
CA ARG A 343 -0.74 3.44 -4.82
C ARG A 343 0.51 3.99 -5.53
N GLY A 344 0.38 4.20 -6.84
CA GLY A 344 1.51 4.22 -7.74
C GLY A 344 2.20 2.86 -7.73
N SER A 345 2.15 2.13 -8.86
CA SER A 345 3.35 1.36 -9.20
C SER A 345 4.46 2.38 -9.11
N TRP A 346 5.29 2.33 -8.06
CA TRP A 346 6.37 3.27 -7.79
C TRP A 346 7.48 3.14 -8.85
N GLY A 347 7.10 2.86 -10.10
CA GLY A 347 7.87 3.28 -11.25
C GLY A 347 8.19 4.74 -10.99
N TYR A 348 9.42 4.96 -10.58
CA TYR A 348 10.24 6.05 -11.01
C TYR A 348 9.67 6.52 -12.37
N ARG A 349 8.80 7.53 -12.36
CA ARG A 349 9.00 8.58 -13.35
C ARG A 349 10.37 9.04 -12.92
N GLY A 350 11.39 8.48 -13.58
CA GLY A 350 12.64 9.20 -13.64
C GLY A 350 12.23 10.61 -13.95
N GLU A 351 12.91 11.56 -13.29
CA GLU A 351 13.16 12.84 -13.92
C GLU A 351 13.05 12.62 -15.42
N GLU A 352 12.10 13.29 -16.06
CA GLU A 352 12.11 13.37 -17.51
C GLU A 352 13.55 13.72 -17.84
N LYS A 353 14.36 12.70 -18.16
CA LYS A 353 15.63 12.87 -18.81
C LYS A 353 15.13 13.50 -20.07
N PHE A 354 15.21 14.83 -20.08
CA PHE A 354 14.77 15.74 -21.12
C PHE A 354 14.68 14.90 -22.37
N ILE A 355 13.47 14.69 -22.90
CA ILE A 355 13.31 14.15 -24.24
C ILE A 355 14.27 15.02 -25.04
N SER A 356 15.42 14.44 -25.40
CA SER A 356 16.55 15.24 -25.85
C SER A 356 15.99 16.08 -26.97
N PHE A 357 16.27 17.38 -27.00
CA PHE A 357 15.82 18.26 -28.09
C PHE A 357 16.06 17.59 -29.47
N LYS A 358 17.13 16.77 -29.56
CA LYS A 358 17.49 15.88 -30.67
C LYS A 358 16.45 14.79 -31.02
N ALA A 359 15.79 14.17 -30.04
CA ALA A 359 14.73 13.18 -30.25
C ALA A 359 13.42 13.80 -30.72
N CYS A 360 13.08 15.00 -30.21
CA CYS A 360 11.92 15.76 -30.68
C CYS A 360 12.13 16.26 -32.13
N LEU A 361 13.33 16.80 -32.44
CA LEU A 361 13.69 17.23 -33.79
C LEU A 361 13.70 16.08 -34.80
N LYS A 362 14.17 14.90 -34.41
CA LYS A 362 14.24 13.73 -35.29
C LYS A 362 12.84 13.20 -35.65
N LYS A 363 11.86 13.35 -34.76
CA LYS A 363 10.47 12.96 -35.01
C LYS A 363 9.76 13.94 -35.96
N GLU A 364 10.03 15.24 -35.84
CA GLU A 364 9.52 16.27 -36.77
C GLU A 364 10.17 16.20 -38.16
N LEU A 365 11.48 15.91 -38.23
CA LEU A 365 12.20 15.82 -39.52
C LEU A 365 11.98 14.50 -40.27
N SER A 366 11.50 13.44 -39.61
CA SER A 366 11.15 12.17 -40.27
C SER A 366 9.68 12.09 -40.70
N GLY A 367 8.89 13.14 -40.44
CA GLY A 367 7.51 13.29 -40.89
C GLY A 367 7.33 14.10 -42.18
N LYS A 368 8.38 14.25 -43.00
CA LYS A 368 8.29 14.84 -44.35
C LYS A 368 8.65 13.83 -45.43
#